data_AF-A0A5U1UUJ7-F1
#
_entry.id   AF-A0A5U1UUJ7-F1
#
_cell.length_a   1.000
_cell.length_b   1.000
_cell.length_c   1.000
_cell.angle_alpha   90.00
_cell.angle_beta   90.00
_cell.angle_gamma   90.00
#
_symmetry.space_group_name_H-M   'P 1'
#
loop_
_entity.id
_entity.type
_entity.pdbx_description
1 polymer ?
#
loop_
_entity_poly.entity_id
_entity_poly.type
_entity_poly.pdbx_seq_one_letter_code
_entity_poly.pdbx_strand_id
1 'polypeptide(L)'
;MLIISYIALCLLFIVYLYTLSVRIKGKIINVMVPYLIITVPTLYVFEGIFVYLSEVQNYTVEYLFFYTCYITYIASFVISYLYTQRKPIYNKSNTKNKPRYVFTSLLFTFLAFIIYLPVLMEFREYILSPRRIYELTRTGYGIYFYPSLMFSLVASICAFFTYKKSKLFCISIVLFN
;
A
#
# COMPACT_ATOMS: atom_id res chain seq x y z
N MET A 1 -8.21 27.19 -3.15
CA MET A 1 -8.92 27.02 -1.84
C MET A 1 -9.40 25.60 -1.60
N LEU A 2 -10.02 24.94 -2.58
CA LEU A 2 -10.58 23.58 -2.44
C LEU A 2 -9.54 22.53 -1.98
N ILE A 3 -8.33 22.53 -2.57
CA ILE A 3 -7.24 21.61 -2.18
C ILE A 3 -6.85 21.80 -0.70
N ILE A 4 -6.66 23.05 -0.26
CA ILE A 4 -6.27 23.36 1.14
C ILE A 4 -7.36 22.92 2.12
N SER A 5 -8.64 23.17 1.81
CA SER A 5 -9.75 22.66 2.64
C SER A 5 -9.79 21.14 2.67
N TYR A 6 -9.45 20.47 1.57
CA TYR A 6 -9.40 19.01 1.51
C TYR A 6 -8.24 18.44 2.34
N ILE A 7 -7.04 19.04 2.27
CA ILE A 7 -5.90 18.69 3.12
C ILE A 7 -6.27 18.83 4.59
N ALA A 8 -6.92 19.93 4.97
CA ALA A 8 -7.38 20.13 6.35
C ALA A 8 -8.36 19.04 6.79
N LEU A 9 -9.30 18.64 5.91
CA LEU A 9 -10.23 17.53 6.18
C LEU A 9 -9.48 16.20 6.34
N CYS A 10 -8.49 15.90 5.50
CA CYS A 10 -7.64 14.72 5.64
C CYS A 10 -6.89 14.72 6.98
N LEU A 11 -6.31 15.86 7.38
CA LEU A 11 -5.61 15.99 8.66
C LEU A 11 -6.56 15.76 9.84
N LEU A 12 -7.77 16.31 9.81
CA LEU A 12 -8.80 16.04 10.82
C LEU A 12 -9.16 14.56 10.89
N PHE A 13 -9.26 13.89 9.74
CA PHE A 13 -9.53 12.45 9.70
C PHE A 13 -8.35 11.63 10.25
N ILE A 14 -7.10 12.04 10.01
CA ILE A 14 -5.92 11.40 10.61
C ILE A 14 -5.93 11.55 12.13
N VAL A 15 -6.27 12.73 12.65
CA VAL A 15 -6.43 12.95 14.09
C VAL A 15 -7.54 12.06 14.65
N TYR A 16 -8.67 11.95 13.96
CA TYR A 16 -9.74 11.03 14.34
C TYR A 16 -9.24 9.58 14.41
N LEU A 17 -8.55 9.06 13.39
CA LEU A 17 -7.98 7.72 13.37
C LEU A 17 -6.97 7.48 14.50
N TYR A 18 -6.15 8.49 14.81
CA TYR A 18 -5.21 8.43 15.93
C TYR A 18 -5.94 8.35 17.28
N THR A 19 -6.94 9.21 17.52
CA THR A 19 -7.73 9.18 18.76
C THR A 19 -8.49 7.87 18.93
N LEU A 20 -9.04 7.31 17.85
CA LEU A 20 -9.65 5.99 17.84
C LEU A 20 -8.64 4.91 18.26
N SER A 21 -7.42 4.98 17.73
CA SER A 21 -6.35 4.04 18.05
C SER A 21 -5.93 4.11 19.52
N VAL A 22 -5.81 5.33 20.06
CA VAL A 22 -5.50 5.56 21.48
C VAL A 22 -6.62 5.02 22.38
N ARG A 23 -7.90 5.27 22.04
CA ARG A 23 -9.05 4.75 22.80
C ARG A 23 -9.09 3.23 22.86
N ILE A 24 -8.84 2.56 21.73
CA ILE A 24 -8.90 1.08 21.65
C ILE A 24 -7.71 0.44 22.39
N LYS A 25 -6.50 1.00 22.26
CA LYS A 25 -5.30 0.44 22.89
C LYS A 25 -5.07 0.87 24.33
N GLY A 26 -5.66 1.99 24.76
CA GLY A 26 -5.39 2.62 26.04
C GLY A 26 -3.96 3.17 26.19
N LYS A 27 -3.21 3.30 25.09
CA LYS A 27 -1.82 3.82 25.08
C LYS A 27 -1.69 4.98 24.11
N ILE A 28 -1.19 6.10 24.63
CA ILE A 28 -0.89 7.30 23.85
C ILE A 28 0.25 7.01 22.87
N ILE A 29 1.36 6.45 23.35
CA ILE A 29 2.47 6.01 22.49
C ILE A 29 2.17 4.61 21.96
N ASN A 30 1.90 4.53 20.66
CA ASN A 30 1.65 3.28 19.93
C ASN A 30 2.35 3.31 18.57
N VAL A 31 2.24 2.24 17.78
CA VAL A 31 2.89 2.10 16.46
C VAL A 31 2.51 3.21 15.47
N MET A 32 1.36 3.86 15.65
CA MET A 32 0.93 4.98 14.80
C MET A 32 1.72 6.26 15.07
N VAL A 33 2.26 6.46 16.28
CA VAL A 33 2.98 7.69 16.62
C VAL A 33 4.21 7.91 15.74
N PRO A 34 5.21 7.00 15.68
CA PRO A 34 6.36 7.20 14.81
C PRO A 34 5.97 7.24 13.33
N TYR A 35 4.95 6.46 12.93
CA TYR A 35 4.45 6.45 11.56
C TYR A 35 3.84 7.80 11.14
N LEU A 36 2.96 8.38 11.95
CA LEU A 36 2.31 9.66 11.68
C LEU A 36 3.29 10.84 11.77
N ILE A 37 4.28 10.79 12.68
CA ILE A 37 5.35 11.79 12.76
C ILE A 37 6.13 11.88 11.44
N ILE A 38 6.33 10.76 10.75
CA ILE A 38 7.06 10.75 9.46
C ILE A 38 6.12 11.09 8.30
N THR A 39 4.93 10.46 8.26
CA THR A 39 4.04 10.52 7.09
C THR A 39 3.23 11.81 6.99
N VAL A 40 2.81 12.41 8.11
CA VAL A 40 2.01 13.64 8.06
C VAL A 40 2.82 14.83 7.53
N PRO A 41 4.06 15.09 8.01
CA PRO A 41 4.85 16.18 7.47
C PRO A 41 5.19 15.99 5.99
N THR A 42 5.56 14.76 5.61
CA THR A 42 5.98 14.46 4.24
C THR A 42 4.83 14.54 3.23
N LEU A 43 3.67 13.96 3.54
CA LEU A 43 2.56 13.84 2.59
C LEU A 43 1.58 15.02 2.62
N TYR A 44 1.47 15.75 3.74
CA TYR A 44 0.45 16.81 3.88
C TYR A 44 1.05 18.19 4.13
N VAL A 45 2.06 18.31 4.99
CA VAL A 45 2.63 19.63 5.34
C VAL A 45 3.52 20.15 4.22
N PHE A 46 4.56 19.39 3.84
CA PHE A 46 5.49 19.81 2.79
C PHE A 46 4.84 19.87 1.42
N GLU A 47 3.99 18.90 1.09
CA GLU A 47 3.22 18.92 -0.16
C GLU A 47 2.24 20.10 -0.20
N GLY A 48 1.55 20.40 0.91
CA GLY A 48 0.68 21.57 1.01
C GLY A 48 1.42 22.90 0.84
N ILE A 49 2.61 23.03 1.42
CA ILE A 49 3.50 24.21 1.22
C ILE A 49 3.90 24.31 -0.25
N PHE A 50 4.29 23.21 -0.89
CA PHE A 50 4.66 23.19 -2.30
C PHE A 50 3.49 23.64 -3.19
N VAL A 51 2.28 23.14 -2.96
CA VAL A 51 1.07 23.52 -3.71
C VAL A 51 0.76 25.00 -3.53
N TYR A 52 0.92 25.54 -2.32
CA TYR A 52 0.69 26.95 -2.03
C TYR A 52 1.69 27.86 -2.76
N LEU A 53 2.98 27.49 -2.77
CA LEU A 53 4.04 28.30 -3.38
C LEU A 53 4.08 28.20 -4.91
N SER A 54 3.67 27.07 -5.48
CA SER A 54 3.87 26.77 -6.90
C SER A 54 2.70 27.17 -7.80
N GLU A 55 1.68 27.87 -7.26
CA GLU A 55 0.47 28.36 -7.98
C GLU A 55 -0.20 27.30 -8.88
N VAL A 56 -0.19 26.03 -8.44
CA VAL A 56 -0.67 24.87 -9.20
C VAL A 56 -2.19 24.77 -9.14
N GLN A 57 -2.89 25.80 -9.63
CA GLN A 57 -4.36 25.88 -9.57
C GLN A 57 -5.06 25.02 -10.64
N ASN A 58 -4.36 24.65 -11.71
CA ASN A 58 -4.94 23.91 -12.83
C ASN A 58 -5.08 22.39 -12.57
N TYR A 59 -4.36 21.81 -11.61
CA TYR A 59 -4.32 20.36 -11.37
C TYR A 59 -5.13 19.91 -10.14
N THR A 60 -6.27 20.57 -9.91
CA THR A 60 -7.07 20.35 -8.70
C THR A 60 -7.57 18.91 -8.56
N VAL A 61 -7.92 18.26 -9.66
CA VAL A 61 -8.46 16.89 -9.66
C VAL A 61 -7.37 15.88 -9.30
N GLU A 62 -6.17 16.07 -9.83
CA GLU A 62 -5.01 15.21 -9.59
C GLU A 62 -4.60 15.26 -8.12
N TYR A 63 -4.52 16.45 -7.53
CA TYR A 63 -4.21 16.59 -6.10
C TYR A 63 -5.31 15.98 -5.21
N LEU A 64 -6.59 16.18 -5.54
CA LEU A 64 -7.67 15.52 -4.80
C LEU A 64 -7.52 14.00 -4.85
N PHE A 65 -7.23 13.45 -6.03
CA PHE A 65 -6.96 12.02 -6.17
C PHE A 65 -5.78 11.57 -5.30
N PHE A 66 -4.63 12.24 -5.34
CA PHE A 66 -3.48 11.88 -4.51
C PHE A 66 -3.79 11.92 -3.01
N TYR A 67 -4.44 12.99 -2.52
CA TYR A 67 -4.82 13.09 -1.12
C TYR A 67 -5.86 12.04 -0.70
N THR A 68 -6.78 11.64 -1.60
CA THR A 68 -7.69 10.50 -1.36
C THR A 68 -6.93 9.18 -1.23
N CYS A 69 -5.90 8.96 -2.06
CA CYS A 69 -5.05 7.77 -1.97
C CYS A 69 -4.26 7.74 -0.67
N TYR A 70 -3.69 8.87 -0.24
CA TYR A 70 -2.95 8.94 1.02
C TYR A 70 -3.84 8.66 2.23
N ILE A 71 -5.03 9.25 2.28
CA ILE A 71 -5.92 9.07 3.43
C ILE A 71 -6.47 7.64 3.49
N THR A 72 -6.82 7.05 2.34
CA THR A 72 -7.28 5.66 2.27
C THR A 72 -6.18 4.68 2.64
N TYR A 73 -4.94 4.93 2.21
CA TYR A 73 -3.77 4.16 2.62
C TYR A 73 -3.58 4.19 4.15
N ILE A 74 -3.54 5.38 4.77
CA ILE A 74 -3.39 5.53 6.23
C ILE A 74 -4.57 4.86 6.96
N ALA A 75 -5.80 5.06 6.49
CA ALA A 75 -6.99 4.45 7.09
C ALA A 75 -6.94 2.93 7.04
N SER A 76 -6.58 2.35 5.89
CA SER A 76 -6.46 0.91 5.71
C SER A 76 -5.42 0.31 6.65
N PHE A 77 -4.28 0.98 6.84
CA PHE A 77 -3.24 0.58 7.78
C PHE A 77 -3.74 0.63 9.22
N VAL A 78 -4.37 1.74 9.63
CA VAL A 78 -4.90 1.91 10.99
C VAL A 78 -5.97 0.87 11.32
N ILE A 79 -6.95 0.69 10.44
CA ILE A 79 -8.05 -0.26 10.63
C ILE A 79 -7.51 -1.70 10.72
N SER A 80 -6.60 -2.08 9.80
CA SER A 80 -6.00 -3.42 9.78
C SER A 80 -5.17 -3.68 11.05
N TYR A 81 -4.42 -2.69 11.50
CA TYR A 81 -3.66 -2.76 12.74
C TYR A 81 -4.58 -2.95 13.96
N LEU A 82 -5.63 -2.13 14.08
CA LEU A 82 -6.58 -2.24 15.18
C LEU A 82 -7.33 -3.58 15.16
N TYR A 83 -7.67 -4.08 13.98
CA TYR A 83 -8.29 -5.40 13.83
C TYR A 83 -7.38 -6.52 14.34
N THR A 84 -6.09 -6.48 13.99
CA THR A 84 -5.11 -7.51 14.42
C THR A 84 -4.86 -7.47 15.93
N GLN A 85 -5.05 -6.31 16.56
CA GLN A 85 -4.81 -6.12 17.99
C GLN A 85 -6.03 -6.47 18.86
N ARG A 86 -7.19 -6.74 18.26
CA ARG A 86 -8.32 -7.31 19.00
C ARG A 86 -7.88 -8.67 19.54
N LYS A 87 -7.74 -8.77 20.87
CA LYS A 87 -7.42 -10.04 21.53
C LYS A 87 -8.43 -11.08 21.03
N PRO A 88 -7.98 -12.22 20.49
CA PRO A 88 -8.93 -13.28 20.17
C PRO A 88 -9.64 -13.66 21.46
N ILE A 89 -10.97 -13.69 21.44
CA ILE A 89 -11.73 -14.45 22.42
C ILE A 89 -11.17 -15.86 22.28
N TYR A 90 -10.49 -16.34 23.30
CA TYR A 90 -9.77 -17.61 23.29
C TYR A 90 -10.80 -18.75 23.30
N ASN A 91 -11.51 -18.93 22.18
CA ASN A 91 -12.15 -20.19 21.91
C ASN A 91 -11.02 -21.15 21.59
N LYS A 92 -10.84 -22.13 22.48
CA LYS A 92 -9.96 -23.30 22.31
C LYS A 92 -10.51 -24.13 21.14
N SER A 93 -10.36 -23.59 19.93
CA SER A 93 -10.97 -24.07 18.70
C SER A 93 -9.87 -24.58 17.79
N ASN A 94 -9.78 -25.90 17.73
CA ASN A 94 -9.16 -26.74 16.71
C ASN A 94 -7.96 -26.16 15.94
N THR A 95 -6.80 -26.77 16.20
CA THR A 95 -5.53 -26.71 15.44
C THR A 95 -5.62 -27.13 13.96
N LYS A 96 -6.83 -27.28 13.39
CA LYS A 96 -7.08 -27.75 12.01
C LYS A 96 -7.10 -26.63 10.96
N ASN A 97 -7.48 -25.39 11.30
CA ASN A 97 -7.53 -24.28 10.34
C ASN A 97 -6.26 -23.44 10.38
N LYS A 98 -5.16 -24.04 9.95
CA LYS A 98 -3.89 -23.34 9.82
C LYS A 98 -3.92 -22.49 8.54
N PRO A 99 -3.51 -21.21 8.58
CA PRO A 99 -3.63 -20.33 7.42
C PRO A 99 -2.76 -20.84 6.26
N ARG A 100 -3.41 -21.18 5.13
CA ARG A 100 -2.77 -21.62 3.89
C ARG A 100 -2.90 -20.52 2.85
N TYR A 101 -1.97 -19.57 2.85
CA TYR A 101 -1.95 -18.46 1.88
C TYR A 101 -1.18 -18.82 0.59
N VAL A 102 -0.89 -20.10 0.35
CA VAL A 102 -0.20 -20.59 -0.86
C VAL A 102 -1.01 -20.23 -2.10
N PHE A 103 -2.30 -20.58 -2.12
CA PHE A 103 -3.16 -20.33 -3.27
C PHE A 103 -3.33 -18.83 -3.52
N THR A 104 -3.55 -18.04 -2.46
CA THR A 104 -3.67 -16.57 -2.58
C THR A 104 -2.37 -15.95 -3.09
N SER A 105 -1.21 -16.43 -2.63
CA SER A 105 0.08 -15.98 -3.14
C SER A 105 0.24 -16.27 -4.64
N LEU A 106 -0.05 -17.49 -5.07
CA LEU A 106 0.04 -17.87 -6.48
C LEU A 106 -0.93 -17.07 -7.35
N LEU A 107 -2.17 -16.88 -6.87
CA LEU A 107 -3.18 -16.09 -7.55
C LEU A 107 -2.71 -14.64 -7.75
N PHE A 108 -2.15 -14.00 -6.72
CA PHE A 108 -1.66 -12.63 -6.84
C PHE A 108 -0.40 -12.53 -7.72
N THR A 109 0.50 -13.50 -7.70
CA THR A 109 1.61 -13.56 -8.66
C THR A 109 1.11 -13.68 -10.10
N PHE A 110 0.10 -14.52 -10.33
CA PHE A 110 -0.50 -14.67 -11.66
C PHE A 110 -1.19 -13.38 -12.13
N LEU A 111 -1.94 -12.71 -11.25
CA LEU A 111 -2.56 -11.42 -11.55
C LEU A 111 -1.52 -10.32 -11.82
N ALA A 112 -0.44 -10.28 -11.04
CA ALA A 112 0.67 -9.36 -11.26
C ALA A 112 1.24 -9.53 -12.68
N PHE A 113 1.46 -10.78 -13.10
CA PHE A 113 1.94 -11.09 -14.44
C PHE A 113 0.95 -10.68 -15.54
N ILE A 114 -0.34 -11.04 -15.42
CA ILE A 114 -1.36 -10.69 -16.43
C ILE A 114 -1.41 -9.18 -16.67
N ILE A 115 -1.37 -8.40 -15.59
CA ILE A 115 -1.50 -6.95 -15.71
C ILE A 115 -0.24 -6.32 -16.31
N TYR A 116 0.94 -6.91 -16.09
CA TYR A 116 2.19 -6.45 -16.69
C TYR A 116 2.41 -6.97 -18.12
N LEU A 117 1.67 -8.00 -18.52
CA LEU A 117 1.82 -8.65 -19.82
C LEU A 117 1.75 -7.69 -21.02
N PRO A 118 0.84 -6.69 -21.09
CA PRO A 118 0.83 -5.71 -22.19
C PRO A 118 2.17 -4.98 -22.34
N VAL A 119 2.80 -4.62 -21.22
CA VAL A 119 4.11 -3.96 -21.20
C VAL A 119 5.20 -4.89 -21.73
N LEU A 120 5.18 -6.16 -21.33
CA LEU A 120 6.13 -7.15 -21.82
C LEU A 120 5.98 -7.43 -23.31
N MET A 121 4.74 -7.44 -23.83
CA MET A 121 4.47 -7.64 -25.25
C MET A 121 4.97 -6.46 -26.09
N GLU A 122 4.76 -5.24 -25.60
CA GLU A 122 5.18 -4.02 -26.29
C GLU A 122 6.70 -3.83 -26.28
N PHE A 123 7.35 -4.04 -25.14
CA PHE A 123 8.79 -3.89 -24.98
C PHE A 123 9.55 -5.22 -25.08
N ARG A 124 9.04 -6.18 -25.87
CA ARG A 124 9.61 -7.53 -25.98
C ARG A 124 11.10 -7.56 -26.34
N GLU A 125 11.55 -6.57 -27.12
CA GLU A 125 12.94 -6.44 -27.55
C GLU A 125 13.89 -6.03 -26.41
N TYR A 126 13.33 -5.42 -25.36
CA TYR A 126 14.06 -4.90 -24.21
C TYR A 126 13.91 -5.76 -22.95
N ILE A 127 13.40 -6.99 -23.06
CA ILE A 127 13.16 -7.89 -21.91
C ILE A 127 14.43 -8.10 -21.07
N LEU A 128 15.60 -8.19 -21.72
CA LEU A 128 16.90 -8.35 -21.04
C LEU A 128 17.47 -7.03 -20.51
N SER A 129 16.85 -5.90 -20.83
CA SER A 129 17.24 -4.55 -20.41
C SER A 129 16.10 -3.85 -19.65
N PRO A 130 15.77 -4.30 -18.43
CA PRO A 130 14.62 -3.78 -17.67
C PRO A 130 14.70 -2.28 -17.38
N ARG A 131 15.91 -1.72 -17.25
CA ARG A 131 16.12 -0.27 -17.12
C ARG A 131 15.57 0.49 -18.32
N ARG A 132 15.71 -0.04 -19.53
CA ARG A 132 15.21 0.61 -20.75
C ARG A 132 13.69 0.59 -20.79
N ILE A 133 13.08 -0.52 -20.35
CA ILE A 133 11.62 -0.60 -20.18
C ILE A 133 11.15 0.48 -19.19
N TYR A 134 11.81 0.63 -18.03
CA TYR A 134 11.46 1.67 -17.06
C TYR A 134 11.56 3.09 -17.63
N GLU A 135 12.63 3.40 -18.37
CA GLU A 135 12.81 4.70 -19.02
C GLU A 135 11.71 5.00 -20.04
N LEU A 136 11.34 4.01 -20.85
CA LEU A 136 10.31 4.14 -21.88
C LEU A 136 8.88 4.16 -21.28
N THR A 137 8.70 3.55 -20.12
CA THR A 137 7.38 3.44 -19.45
C THR A 137 7.07 4.61 -18.50
N ARG A 138 7.99 5.57 -18.34
CA ARG A 138 7.83 6.75 -17.46
C ARG A 138 6.61 7.60 -17.77
N THR A 139 6.15 7.61 -19.02
CA THR A 139 4.99 8.38 -19.46
C THR A 139 3.96 7.42 -20.09
N GLY A 140 2.92 7.05 -19.33
CA GLY A 140 1.74 6.37 -19.88
C GLY A 140 1.45 4.96 -19.35
N TYR A 141 2.45 4.21 -18.85
CA TYR A 141 2.25 2.80 -18.44
C TYR A 141 2.00 2.60 -16.94
N GLY A 142 1.85 3.69 -16.18
CA GLY A 142 1.60 3.62 -14.74
C GLY A 142 0.40 2.74 -14.37
N ILE A 143 -0.65 2.74 -15.20
CA ILE A 143 -1.86 1.92 -14.99
C ILE A 143 -1.57 0.42 -15.03
N TYR A 144 -0.55 -0.03 -15.76
CA TYR A 144 -0.14 -1.44 -15.80
C TYR A 144 0.94 -1.74 -14.76
N PHE A 145 1.89 -0.81 -14.61
CA PHE A 145 3.03 -1.00 -13.71
C PHE A 145 2.63 -1.02 -12.23
N TYR A 146 1.85 -0.02 -11.78
CA TYR A 146 1.53 0.11 -10.35
C TYR A 146 0.67 -1.03 -9.81
N PRO A 147 -0.43 -1.46 -10.46
CA PRO A 147 -1.22 -2.58 -9.94
C PRO A 147 -0.47 -3.91 -10.01
N SER A 148 0.34 -4.14 -11.05
CA SER A 148 1.19 -5.33 -11.12
C SER A 148 2.15 -5.41 -9.93
N LEU A 149 2.86 -4.31 -9.66
CA LEU A 149 3.78 -4.22 -8.52
C LEU A 149 3.03 -4.40 -7.19
N MET A 150 1.83 -3.82 -7.06
CA MET A 150 0.99 -4.01 -5.88
C MET A 150 0.65 -5.50 -5.66
N PHE A 151 0.22 -6.22 -6.70
CA PHE A 151 -0.10 -7.64 -6.59
C PHE A 151 1.13 -8.50 -6.30
N SER A 152 2.28 -8.17 -6.89
CA SER A 152 3.57 -8.83 -6.59
C SER A 152 3.95 -8.69 -5.10
N LEU A 153 3.78 -7.50 -4.52
CA LEU A 153 4.01 -7.27 -3.09
C LEU A 153 3.03 -8.03 -2.21
N VAL A 154 1.74 -8.04 -2.56
CA VAL A 154 0.71 -8.80 -1.81
C VAL A 154 1.00 -10.31 -1.88
N ALA A 155 1.41 -10.83 -3.03
CA ALA A 155 1.82 -12.21 -3.19
C ALA A 155 2.98 -12.55 -2.24
N SER A 156 4.02 -11.71 -2.21
CA SER A 156 5.17 -11.88 -1.33
C SER A 156 4.76 -11.90 0.15
N ILE A 157 3.87 -10.99 0.57
CA ILE A 157 3.32 -10.99 1.93
C ILE A 157 2.59 -12.31 2.21
N CYS A 158 1.68 -12.75 1.35
CA CYS A 158 0.97 -14.02 1.50
C CYS A 158 1.93 -15.22 1.63
N ALA A 159 3.00 -15.25 0.83
CA ALA A 159 4.03 -16.29 0.91
C ALA A 159 4.71 -16.32 2.29
N PHE A 160 5.07 -15.14 2.84
CA PHE A 160 5.73 -15.06 4.16
C PHE A 160 4.83 -15.46 5.33
N PHE A 161 3.52 -15.23 5.22
CA PHE A 161 2.53 -15.54 6.28
C PHE A 161 1.94 -16.95 6.20
N THR A 162 2.31 -17.77 5.21
CA THR A 162 1.80 -19.15 5.08
C THR A 162 2.29 -20.08 6.19
N TYR A 163 1.39 -20.89 6.76
CA TYR A 163 1.72 -21.91 7.75
C TYR A 163 2.43 -23.12 7.12
N LYS A 164 3.55 -23.58 7.74
CA LYS A 164 4.56 -24.50 7.16
C LYS A 164 5.29 -23.87 5.96
N LYS A 165 6.18 -22.92 6.26
CA LYS A 165 7.06 -22.27 5.30
C LYS A 165 7.99 -23.30 4.67
N SER A 166 7.76 -23.65 3.42
CA SER A 166 8.88 -24.12 2.59
C SER A 166 9.73 -22.90 2.28
N LYS A 167 10.93 -22.81 2.87
CA LYS A 167 11.85 -21.69 2.63
C LYS A 167 12.09 -21.50 1.13
N LEU A 168 12.20 -22.62 0.40
CA LEU A 168 12.35 -22.64 -1.06
C LEU A 168 11.17 -21.99 -1.76
N PHE A 169 9.93 -22.30 -1.38
CA PHE A 169 8.73 -21.70 -1.97
C PHE A 169 8.68 -20.19 -1.77
N CYS A 170 8.95 -19.70 -0.55
CA CYS A 170 8.99 -18.25 -0.30
C CYS A 170 10.10 -17.58 -1.11
N ILE A 171 11.28 -18.18 -1.20
CA ILE A 171 12.40 -17.66 -2.01
C ILE A 171 12.03 -17.63 -3.49
N SER A 172 11.42 -18.70 -4.02
CA SER A 172 11.00 -18.76 -5.42
C SER A 172 9.96 -17.70 -5.77
N ILE A 173 8.99 -17.45 -4.89
CA ILE A 173 8.01 -16.37 -5.10
C ILE A 173 8.69 -15.00 -5.09
N VAL A 174 9.63 -14.77 -4.18
CA VAL A 174 10.37 -13.49 -4.13
C VAL A 174 11.27 -13.32 -5.34
N LEU A 175 11.87 -14.38 -5.88
CA LEU A 175 12.71 -14.30 -7.08
C LEU A 175 11.90 -14.09 -8.36
N PHE A 176 10.65 -14.55 -8.39
CA PHE A 176 9.78 -14.44 -9.56
C PHE A 176 9.04 -13.10 -9.62
N ASN A 177 8.86 -12.43 -8.49
CA ASN A 177 8.11 -11.17 -8.33
C ASN A 177 9.03 -9.95 -8.26
#